data_AF-A0A447MU83-F1
#
_entry.id   AF-A0A447MU83-F1
#
_cell.length_a   1.000
_cell.length_b   1.000
_cell.length_c   1.000
_cell.angle_alpha   90.00
_cell.angle_beta   90.00
_cell.angle_gamma   90.00
#
_symmetry.space_group_name_H-M   'P 1'
#
loop_
_entity.id
_entity.type
_entity.pdbx_description
1 polymer ?
#
loop_
_entity_poly.entity_id
_entity_poly.type
_entity_poly.pdbx_seq_one_letter_code
_entity_poly.pdbx_strand_id
1 'polypeptide(L)' 'MSQATRWADANGYVKMPNVDVVGEMVNTMSASRSYQANIEVLNTVKSMMLKTLTLGQ' A
#
# COMPACT_ATOMS: atom_id res chain seq x y z
N MET A 1 -17.06 -33.13 13.25
CA MET A 1 -16.11 -32.00 13.20
C MET A 1 -15.99 -31.54 11.75
N SER A 2 -16.85 -30.61 11.38
CA SER A 2 -16.72 -29.78 10.16
C SER A 2 -15.96 -28.53 10.59
N GLN A 3 -14.94 -28.07 9.84
CA GLN A 3 -14.49 -26.67 9.68
C GLN A 3 -13.00 -26.44 9.31
N ALA A 4 -12.18 -27.46 9.06
CA ALA A 4 -10.83 -27.24 8.52
C ALA A 4 -10.61 -28.29 7.42
N THR A 5 -10.62 -27.96 6.12
CA THR A 5 -9.59 -27.18 5.45
C THR A 5 -10.09 -26.77 4.07
N ARG A 6 -10.47 -25.49 3.87
CA ARG A 6 -10.94 -24.99 2.55
C ARG A 6 -9.82 -24.86 1.50
N TRP A 7 -8.60 -25.24 1.83
CA TRP A 7 -7.39 -25.00 1.02
C TRP A 7 -6.52 -26.24 0.76
N ALA A 8 -6.97 -27.43 1.16
CA ALA A 8 -6.25 -28.68 0.95
C ALA A 8 -6.96 -29.54 -0.10
N ASP A 9 -6.22 -30.03 -1.08
CA ASP A 9 -6.74 -31.02 -2.04
C ASP A 9 -7.07 -32.34 -1.34
N ALA A 10 -7.82 -33.25 -1.97
CA ALA A 10 -8.34 -34.49 -1.36
C ALA A 10 -7.25 -35.44 -0.77
N ASN A 11 -5.99 -35.20 -1.12
CA ASN A 11 -4.81 -35.92 -0.64
C ASN A 11 -3.97 -35.15 0.40
N GLY A 12 -4.47 -34.03 0.94
CA GLY A 12 -3.77 -33.25 1.99
C GLY A 12 -2.72 -32.27 1.48
N TYR A 13 -2.63 -32.02 0.16
CA TYR A 13 -1.71 -31.02 -0.39
C TYR A 13 -2.29 -29.61 -0.26
N VAL A 14 -1.60 -28.78 0.53
CA VAL A 14 -1.92 -27.36 0.72
C VAL A 14 -1.31 -26.58 -0.44
N LYS A 15 -2.15 -25.88 -1.21
CA LYS A 15 -1.64 -24.87 -2.16
C LYS A 15 -1.09 -23.70 -1.35
N MET A 16 0.23 -23.69 -1.15
CA MET A 16 0.93 -22.52 -0.63
C MET A 16 0.83 -21.41 -1.68
N PRO A 17 0.35 -20.19 -1.33
CA PRO A 17 0.25 -19.11 -2.30
C PRO A 17 1.66 -18.76 -2.80
N ASN A 18 1.82 -18.66 -4.12
CA ASN A 18 3.07 -18.25 -4.78
C ASN A 18 3.30 -16.73 -4.63
N VAL A 19 3.16 -16.22 -3.41
CA VAL A 19 3.42 -14.81 -3.06
C VAL A 19 4.78 -14.73 -2.39
N ASP A 20 5.73 -14.08 -3.06
CA ASP A 20 7.03 -13.79 -2.48
C ASP A 20 6.86 -12.70 -1.41
N VAL A 21 6.94 -13.10 -0.14
CA VAL A 21 6.78 -12.21 1.01
C VAL A 21 7.81 -11.07 0.98
N VAL A 22 9.00 -11.30 0.40
CA VAL A 22 10.02 -10.26 0.25
C VAL A 22 9.57 -9.23 -0.80
N GLY A 23 9.02 -9.69 -1.93
CA GLY A 23 8.45 -8.82 -2.96
C GLY A 23 7.28 -7.98 -2.44
N GLU A 24 6.36 -8.61 -1.69
CA GLU A 24 5.18 -7.93 -1.15
C GLU A 24 5.54 -6.92 -0.04
N MET A 25 6.55 -7.22 0.79
CA MET A 25 7.07 -6.26 1.77
C MET A 25 7.73 -5.06 1.08
N VAL A 26 8.49 -5.26 0.01
CA VAL A 26 9.08 -4.16 -0.78
C VAL A 26 8.00 -3.32 -1.45
N ASN A 27 6.98 -3.95 -2.02
CA ASN A 27 5.82 -3.28 -2.60
C ASN A 27 5.07 -2.44 -1.54
N THR A 28 4.83 -3.03 -0.36
CA THR A 28 4.20 -2.33 0.77
C THR A 28 5.06 -1.18 1.30
N MET A 29 6.39 -1.37 1.37
CA MET A 29 7.32 -0.33 1.80
C MET A 29 7.39 0.81 0.78
N SER A 30 7.39 0.50 -0.52
CA SER A 30 7.35 1.48 -1.60
C SER A 30 6.04 2.28 -1.54
N ALA A 31 4.90 1.60 -1.46
CA ALA A 31 3.58 2.23 -1.31
C ALA A 31 3.51 3.16 -0.09
N SER A 32 4.07 2.74 1.05
CA SER A 32 4.11 3.56 2.27
C SER A 32 4.95 4.83 2.10
N ARG A 33 6.13 4.73 1.47
CA ARG A 33 7.00 5.89 1.20
C ARG A 33 6.38 6.83 0.18
N SER A 34 5.78 6.29 -0.90
CA SER A 34 5.06 7.08 -1.89
C SER A 34 3.87 7.82 -1.28
N TYR A 35 3.14 7.20 -0.36
CA TYR A 35 2.05 7.87 0.35
C TYR A 35 2.54 9.05 1.21
N GLN A 36 3.64 8.86 1.94
CA GLN A 36 4.26 9.93 2.73
C GLN A 36 4.75 11.09 1.84
N ALA A 37 5.45 10.77 0.75
CA ALA A 37 5.92 11.78 -0.22
C ALA A 37 4.75 12.55 -0.84
N ASN A 38 3.65 11.88 -1.20
CA ASN A 38 2.47 12.53 -1.74
C ASN A 38 1.85 13.53 -0.77
N ILE A 39 1.78 13.20 0.54
CA ILE A 39 1.27 14.13 1.56
C ILE A 39 2.15 15.38 1.66
N GLU A 40 3.48 15.22 1.64
CA GLU A 40 4.42 16.32 1.71
C GLU A 40 4.32 17.26 0.49
N VAL A 41 4.21 16.68 -0.71
CA VAL A 41 3.99 17.42 -1.95
C VAL A 41 2.68 18.20 -1.87
N LEU A 42 1.59 17.59 -1.41
CA LEU A 42 0.29 18.25 -1.26
C LEU A 42 0.35 19.42 -0.27
N ASN A 43 1.06 19.27 0.85
CA ASN A 43 1.25 20.36 1.81
C ASN A 43 2.04 21.53 1.20
N THR A 44 3.06 21.21 0.40
CA THR A 44 3.85 22.21 -0.32
C THR A 44 3.00 22.96 -1.34
N VAL A 45 2.22 22.24 -2.14
CA VAL A 45 1.28 22.82 -3.11
C VAL A 45 0.26 23.72 -2.41
N LYS A 46 -0.31 23.28 -1.28
CA LYS A 46 -1.24 24.10 -0.49
C LYS A 46 -0.62 25.41 -0.03
N SER A 47 0.62 25.37 0.47
CA SER A 47 1.36 26.57 0.87
C SER A 47 1.61 27.52 -0.32
N MET A 48 2.00 26.97 -1.46
CA MET A 48 2.18 27.72 -2.71
C MET A 48 0.87 28.38 -3.16
N MET A 49 -0.24 27.64 -3.17
CA MET A 49 -1.56 28.16 -3.56
C MET A 49 -2.01 29.31 -2.65
N LEU A 50 -1.81 29.19 -1.32
CA LEU A 50 -2.15 30.26 -0.39
C LEU A 50 -1.29 31.50 -0.63
N LYS A 51 0.02 31.35 -0.86
CA LYS A 51 0.92 32.45 -1.23
C LYS A 51 0.49 33.13 -2.53
N THR A 52 0.12 32.35 -3.55
CA THR A 52 -0.40 32.87 -4.82
C THR A 52 -1.70 33.64 -4.61
N LEU A 53 -2.63 33.13 -3.80
CA LEU A 53 -3.88 33.82 -3.49
C LEU A 53 -3.64 35.17 -2.77
N THR A 54 -2.66 35.23 -1.86
CA THR A 54 -2.29 36.48 -1.19
C THR A 54 -1.53 37.46 -2.08
N LEU A 55 -0.88 37.00 -3.16
CA LEU A 55 -0.19 37.87 -4.12
C LEU A 55 -1.15 38.59 -5.08
N GLY A 56 -2.34 38.02 -5.30
CA GLY A 56 -3.36 38.57 -6.20
C GLY A 56 -4.34 39.55 -5.53
N GLN A 57 -4.24 39.72 -4.20
CA GLN A 57 -4.92 40.79 -3.44
C GLN A 57 -4.00 42.00 -3.37
#